data_AF-A0A2Z3YPJ0-F1
#
_entry.id   AF-A0A2Z3YPJ0-F1
#
_cell.length_a   1.000
_cell.length_b   1.000
_cell.length_c   1.000
_cell.angle_alpha   90.00
_cell.angle_beta   90.00
_cell.angle_gamma   90.00
#
_symmetry.space_group_name_H-M   'P 1'
#
loop_
_entity.id
_entity.type
_entity.pdbx_description
1 polymer ?
#
loop_
_entity_poly.entity_id
_entity_poly.type
_entity_poly.pdbx_seq_one_letter_code
_entity_poly.pdbx_strand_id
1 'polypeptide(L)' 'MSGIDDAKNKAEGLAGQAKEALGDATGNESLENEGRADQVRSEVKEKFEEIKDKVTDAANRIIGGAKD' A
#
# COMPACT_ATOMS: atom_id res chain seq x y z
N MET A 1 9.86 6.00 14.44
CA MET A 1 10.15 6.21 13.01
C MET A 1 8.81 6.18 12.29
N SER A 2 8.21 7.34 12.00
CA SER A 2 6.88 7.37 11.33
C SER A 2 6.84 8.47 10.26
N GLY A 3 7.37 9.67 10.56
CA GLY A 3 7.35 10.78 9.60
C GLY A 3 8.15 10.57 8.30
N ILE A 4 9.11 9.63 8.26
CA ILE A 4 9.85 9.30 7.03
C ILE A 4 9.04 8.33 6.16
N ASP A 5 8.35 7.38 6.77
CA ASP A 5 7.53 6.39 6.05
C ASP A 5 6.27 7.04 5.45
N ASP A 6 5.60 7.93 6.19
CA ASP A 6 4.46 8.71 5.68
C ASP A 6 4.85 9.61 4.50
N ALA A 7 6.01 10.26 4.58
CA ALA A 7 6.52 11.11 3.50
C ALA A 7 6.88 10.27 2.26
N LYS A 8 7.44 9.07 2.46
CA LYS A 8 7.80 8.16 1.38
C LYS A 8 6.57 7.59 0.68
N ASN A 9 5.54 7.16 1.42
CA ASN A 9 4.28 6.68 0.85
C ASN A 9 3.59 7.78 0.03
N LYS A 10 3.55 9.03 0.53
CA LYS A 10 3.03 10.15 -0.25
C LYS A 10 3.85 10.44 -1.50
N ALA A 11 5.18 10.36 -1.42
CA ALA A 11 6.05 10.56 -2.57
C ALA A 11 5.84 9.48 -3.65
N GLU A 12 5.68 8.22 -3.24
CA GLU A 12 5.38 7.11 -4.15
C GLU A 12 3.99 7.28 -4.81
N GLY A 13 2.97 7.73 -4.06
CA GLY A 13 1.65 8.04 -4.62
C GLY A 13 1.68 9.18 -5.65
N LEU A 14 2.44 10.26 -5.37
CA LEU A 14 2.64 11.36 -6.32
C LEU A 14 3.41 10.90 -7.57
N ALA A 15 4.42 10.04 -7.41
CA ALA A 15 5.15 9.47 -8.53
C ALA A 15 4.24 8.59 -9.41
N GLY A 16 3.36 7.79 -8.80
CA GLY A 16 2.37 6.98 -9.53
C GLY A 16 1.40 7.84 -10.35
N GLN A 17 0.85 8.90 -9.76
CA GLN A 17 -0.02 9.85 -10.47
C GLN A 17 0.71 10.56 -11.62
N ALA A 18 1.99 10.90 -11.41
CA ALA A 18 2.81 11.50 -12.46
C ALA A 18 3.07 10.51 -13.61
N LYS A 19 3.34 9.23 -13.33
CA LYS A 19 3.46 8.18 -14.36
C LYS A 19 2.15 8.01 -15.13
N GLU A 20 1.02 8.04 -14.44
CA GLU A 20 -0.30 7.92 -15.07
C GLU A 20 -0.59 9.09 -16.01
N ALA A 21 -0.39 10.32 -15.53
CA ALA A 21 -0.59 11.53 -16.33
C ALA A 21 0.40 11.64 -17.51
N LEU A 22 1.67 11.26 -17.31
CA LEU A 22 2.66 11.24 -18.38
C LEU A 22 2.37 10.14 -19.40
N GLY A 23 1.90 8.97 -18.94
CA GLY A 23 1.46 7.88 -19.80
C GLY A 23 0.31 8.30 -20.70
N ASP A 24 -0.74 8.88 -20.12
CA ASP A 24 -1.90 9.41 -20.85
C ASP A 24 -1.48 10.50 -21.85
N ALA A 25 -0.69 11.49 -21.40
CA ALA A 25 -0.26 12.61 -22.24
C ALA A 25 0.67 12.19 -23.40
N THR A 26 1.46 11.13 -23.22
CA THR A 26 2.40 10.63 -24.23
C THR A 26 1.88 9.44 -25.02
N GLY A 27 0.67 8.94 -24.70
CA GLY A 27 0.12 7.70 -25.26
C GLY A 27 0.91 6.45 -24.89
N ASN A 28 1.66 6.49 -23.78
CA ASN A 28 2.46 5.38 -23.29
C ASN A 28 1.67 4.56 -22.26
N GLU A 29 0.95 3.55 -22.76
CA GLU A 29 0.15 2.62 -21.95
C GLU A 29 0.96 1.90 -20.87
N SER A 30 2.27 1.74 -21.04
CA SER A 30 3.12 1.13 -20.02
C SER A 30 3.24 2.04 -18.79
N LEU A 31 3.49 3.34 -18.98
CA LEU A 31 3.59 4.30 -17.88
C LEU A 31 2.24 4.48 -17.17
N GLU A 32 1.15 4.50 -17.94
CA GLU A 32 -0.20 4.58 -17.39
C GLU A 32 -0.55 3.37 -16.53
N ASN A 33 -0.31 2.16 -17.05
CA ASN A 33 -0.57 0.92 -16.32
C ASN A 33 0.35 0.75 -15.10
N GLU A 34 1.60 1.21 -15.16
CA GLU A 34 2.51 1.15 -14.01
C GLU A 34 2.04 2.05 -12.86
N GLY A 35 1.59 3.27 -13.17
CA GLY A 35 1.00 4.18 -12.18
C GLY A 35 -0.26 3.60 -11.52
N ARG A 36 -1.18 3.03 -12.31
CA ARG A 36 -2.38 2.36 -11.79
C ARG A 36 -2.06 1.10 -11.00
N ALA A 37 -1.12 0.29 -11.46
CA ALA A 37 -0.73 -0.94 -10.77
C ALA A 37 -0.10 -0.64 -9.41
N ASP A 38 0.73 0.40 -9.30
CA ASP A 38 1.33 0.82 -8.03
C ASP A 38 0.28 1.31 -7.03
N GLN A 39 -0.75 2.03 -7.49
CA GLN A 39 -1.87 2.45 -6.63
C GLN A 39 -2.69 1.25 -6.13
N VAL A 40 -3.09 0.35 -7.02
CA VAL A 40 -3.86 -0.85 -6.65
C VAL A 40 -3.06 -1.74 -5.70
N ARG A 41 -1.76 -1.93 -5.95
CA ARG A 41 -0.89 -2.69 -5.05
C ARG A 41 -0.83 -2.05 -3.67
N SER A 42 -0.70 -0.73 -3.58
CA SER A 42 -0.63 -0.01 -2.31
C SER A 42 -1.94 -0.16 -1.52
N GLU A 43 -3.10 0.07 -2.15
CA GLU A 43 -4.40 -0.13 -1.49
C GLU A 43 -4.60 -1.56 -1.00
N VAL A 44 -4.24 -2.54 -1.84
CA VAL A 44 -4.34 -3.95 -1.46
C VAL A 44 -3.42 -4.24 -0.29
N LYS A 45 -2.19 -3.72 -0.29
CA LYS A 45 -1.21 -3.95 0.77
C LYS A 45 -1.66 -3.34 2.10
N GLU A 46 -2.16 -2.10 2.09
CA GLU A 46 -2.73 -1.45 3.28
C GLU A 46 -3.92 -2.24 3.85
N LYS A 47 -4.88 -2.62 2.99
CA LYS A 47 -6.05 -3.42 3.42
C LYS A 47 -5.63 -4.79 3.95
N PHE A 48 -4.63 -5.42 3.33
CA PHE A 48 -4.15 -6.73 3.74
C PHE A 48 -3.37 -6.67 5.06
N GLU A 49 -2.54 -5.65 5.26
CA GLU A 49 -1.85 -5.41 6.53
C GLU A 49 -2.86 -5.11 7.65
N GLU A 50 -3.88 -4.29 7.40
CA GLU A 50 -4.93 -4.02 8.40
C GLU A 50 -5.71 -5.29 8.80
N ILE A 51 -6.07 -6.14 7.82
CA ILE A 51 -6.71 -7.44 8.08
C ILE A 51 -5.76 -8.35 8.85
N LYS A 52 -4.50 -8.45 8.43
CA LYS A 52 -3.51 -9.32 9.05
C LYS A 52 -3.23 -8.90 10.49
N ASP A 53 -3.15 -7.61 10.78
CA ASP A 53 -2.95 -7.09 12.13
C ASP A 53 -4.15 -7.43 13.03
N LYS A 54 -5.39 -7.20 12.56
CA LYS A 54 -6.60 -7.57 13.31
C LYS A 54 -6.69 -9.07 13.60
N VAL A 55 -6.35 -9.91 12.62
CA VAL A 55 -6.36 -11.38 12.77
C VAL A 55 -5.24 -11.82 13.70
N THR A 56 -4.04 -11.24 13.55
CA THR A 56 -2.87 -11.55 14.37
C THR A 56 -3.10 -11.13 15.82
N ASP A 57 -3.71 -9.98 16.07
CA ASP A 57 -4.11 -9.53 17.40
C ASP A 57 -5.16 -10.44 18.04
N ALA A 58 -6.18 -10.85 17.28
CA ALA A 58 -7.20 -11.79 17.76
C ALA A 58 -6.60 -13.16 18.08
N ALA A 59 -5.75 -13.69 17.19
CA ALA A 59 -5.03 -14.93 17.40
C ALA A 59 -4.08 -14.85 18.60
N ASN A 60 -3.34 -13.75 18.76
CA ASN A 60 -2.47 -13.52 19.92
C ASN A 60 -3.24 -13.44 21.24
N ARG A 61 -4.45 -12.88 21.26
CA ARG A 61 -5.31 -12.91 22.47
C ARG A 61 -5.77 -14.32 22.81
N ILE A 62 -6.16 -15.13 21.83
CA ILE A 62 -6.64 -16.49 22.04
C ILE A 62 -5.49 -17.43 22.42
N ILE A 63 -4.36 -17.34 21.73
CA ILE A 63 -3.17 -18.17 21.97
C ILE A 63 -2.45 -17.73 23.24
N GLY A 64 -2.39 -16.41 23.51
CA GLY A 64 -1.76 -15.84 24.70
C GLY A 64 -2.52 -16.14 25.99
N GLY A 65 -3.86 -16.22 25.94
CA GLY A 65 -4.69 -16.59 27.10
C GLY A 65 -4.60 -18.06 27.52
N ALA A 66 -3.94 -18.91 26.73
CA ALA A 66 -3.74 -20.33 27.06
C ALA A 66 -2.34 -20.62 27.65
N LYS A 67 -1.54 -19.59 27.94
CA LYS A 67 -0.16 -19.70 28.42
C LYS A 67 0.05 -19.25 29.88
N ASP A 68 -1.04 -19.06 30.64
CA ASP A 68 -1.05 -19.03 32.11
C ASP A 68 -1.60 -20.36 32.66
#